data_AF-A0A9W3FCX1-F1
#
_entry.id   AF-A0A9W3FCX1-F1
#
_cell.length_a   1.000
_cell.length_b   1.000
_cell.length_c   1.000
_cell.angle_alpha   90.00
_cell.angle_beta   90.00
_cell.angle_gamma   90.00
#
_symmetry.space_group_name_H-M   'P 1'
#
loop_
_entity.id
_entity.type
_entity.pdbx_description
1 polymer ?
#
loop_
_entity_poly.entity_id
_entity_poly.type
_entity_poly.pdbx_seq_one_letter_code
_entity_poly.pdbx_strand_id
1 'polypeptide(L)'
;MGLAMEHGGPYSRAGSSPRGCWYYLRYFFLFVSLIQFLIILGLVLFMVYGNVHVGTESNLQATERRADGLYGQVMGLTASQANLSKELNLTARAKDAIMQMLLNARRDQDRINASFRQCQADRVIYMNNQRYMAAIILSEKQCQEHFKETNKSCEALTLMLNQKAKTLEMELAKEKAICTKDKDGLALGKRVVEEQLAECSKAQDQQRQERQLAENQLQRVQTLCLPLDKEKLEAELYRLWRDSIIPRSLDSLGYGIFHPIGSEVASIRRTCDQMPALMSTKVEELARSLRAGIDRVARENSDLQRQKLEVEQALRASQEAKEKVEKEAQAREAKLQAECARQTQLALEEKATLRKERDNLAKELEEKKREAEHLKMQLAVSNSALDTCIKAKSQPIPLPRPVVPVPNPPPIDPAGLEEFKRRILESQRPSAGSSIASSSG
;
A
#
# COMPACT_ATOMS: atom_id res chain seq x y z
N MET A 1 -13.22 24.74 149.35
CA MET A 1 -12.78 24.70 150.76
C MET A 1 -14.05 24.89 151.58
N GLY A 2 -14.57 23.88 152.27
CA GLY A 2 -13.82 23.19 153.32
C GLY A 2 -13.88 24.05 154.58
N LEU A 3 -14.60 23.50 155.57
CA LEU A 3 -14.44 23.69 157.01
C LEU A 3 -15.15 24.93 157.58
N ALA A 4 -16.21 24.82 158.40
CA ALA A 4 -16.43 24.02 159.61
C ALA A 4 -15.68 24.53 160.85
N MET A 5 -16.38 24.38 161.98
CA MET A 5 -15.92 24.44 163.38
C MET A 5 -15.85 25.85 163.99
N GLU A 6 -16.25 26.12 165.24
CA GLU A 6 -16.85 25.29 166.28
C GLU A 6 -17.25 26.20 167.48
N HIS A 7 -18.22 25.70 168.26
CA HIS A 7 -18.31 25.68 169.73
C HIS A 7 -18.34 26.94 170.61
N GLY A 8 -19.25 26.86 171.59
CA GLY A 8 -18.99 27.37 172.95
C GLY A 8 -20.20 27.95 173.67
N GLY A 9 -21.06 27.10 174.25
CA GLY A 9 -21.68 27.43 175.56
C GLY A 9 -20.61 27.30 176.67
N PRO A 10 -20.88 27.47 177.99
CA PRO A 10 -22.18 27.35 178.69
C PRO A 10 -22.38 28.40 179.82
N TYR A 11 -23.49 28.39 180.58
CA TYR A 11 -23.48 28.80 182.00
C TYR A 11 -24.66 28.21 182.78
N SER A 12 -24.38 27.80 184.02
CA SER A 12 -25.29 27.17 184.98
C SER A 12 -25.85 28.15 186.01
N ARG A 13 -27.17 28.05 186.24
CA ARG A 13 -27.95 28.06 187.51
C ARG A 13 -27.68 29.11 188.61
N ALA A 14 -28.71 29.90 188.96
CA ALA A 14 -29.19 30.12 190.35
C ALA A 14 -30.49 30.98 190.44
N GLY A 15 -31.45 30.53 191.26
CA GLY A 15 -32.16 31.35 192.26
C GLY A 15 -33.26 32.36 191.86
N SER A 16 -34.51 32.04 192.20
CA SER A 16 -35.66 32.94 192.48
C SER A 16 -35.31 33.95 193.60
N SER A 17 -35.60 35.27 193.58
CA SER A 17 -36.85 36.08 193.54
C SER A 17 -36.41 37.55 193.87
N PRO A 18 -37.14 38.70 193.67
CA PRO A 18 -38.50 38.96 193.18
C PRO A 18 -38.57 39.95 191.98
N ARG A 19 -39.80 40.34 191.62
CA ARG A 19 -40.27 41.14 190.47
C ARG A 19 -39.64 42.54 190.28
N GLY A 20 -39.57 42.97 189.01
CA GLY A 20 -39.47 44.37 188.58
C GLY A 20 -39.88 44.59 187.11
N CYS A 21 -40.73 45.57 186.85
CA CYS A 21 -41.46 45.91 185.60
C CYS A 21 -40.59 46.32 184.37
N TRP A 22 -39.28 46.08 184.37
CA TRP A 22 -38.36 46.62 183.37
C TRP A 22 -37.97 45.64 182.24
N TYR A 23 -38.33 44.36 182.36
CA TYR A 23 -37.90 43.31 181.43
C TYR A 23 -38.64 43.33 180.07
N TYR A 24 -39.92 43.70 180.03
CA TYR A 24 -40.73 43.60 178.80
C TYR A 24 -40.53 44.76 177.80
N LEU A 25 -40.10 45.94 178.25
CA LEU A 25 -39.85 47.09 177.35
C LEU A 25 -38.63 46.88 176.44
N ARG A 26 -37.63 46.14 176.89
CA ARG A 26 -36.41 45.86 176.10
C ARG A 26 -36.68 44.97 174.88
N TYR A 27 -37.67 44.07 174.96
CA TYR A 27 -38.03 43.21 173.83
C TYR A 27 -38.81 43.97 172.74
N PHE A 28 -39.70 44.90 173.11
CA PHE A 28 -40.49 45.64 172.12
C PHE A 28 -39.62 46.51 171.20
N PHE A 29 -38.60 47.19 171.75
CA PHE A 29 -37.69 48.02 170.95
C PHE A 29 -36.80 47.20 170.00
N LEU A 30 -36.43 45.97 170.39
CA LEU A 30 -35.65 45.06 169.55
C LEU A 30 -36.45 44.59 168.32
N PHE A 31 -37.73 44.27 168.48
CA PHE A 31 -38.56 43.80 167.36
C PHE A 31 -38.89 44.91 166.35
N VAL A 32 -39.10 46.16 166.79
CA VAL A 32 -39.38 47.29 165.87
C VAL A 32 -38.16 47.60 164.98
N SER A 33 -36.95 47.60 165.55
CA SER A 33 -35.72 47.81 164.78
C SER A 33 -35.42 46.69 163.79
N LEU A 34 -35.76 45.43 164.11
CA LEU A 34 -35.55 44.29 163.22
C LEU A 34 -36.44 44.36 161.97
N ILE A 35 -37.72 44.72 162.14
CA ILE A 35 -38.66 44.84 161.02
C ILE A 35 -38.24 45.98 160.09
N GLN A 36 -37.76 47.12 160.62
CA GLN A 36 -37.24 48.21 159.80
C GLN A 36 -36.03 47.79 158.95
N PHE A 37 -35.10 47.00 159.50
CA PHE A 37 -33.94 46.53 158.74
C PHE A 37 -34.31 45.61 157.57
N LEU A 38 -35.27 44.69 157.77
CA LEU A 38 -35.75 43.77 156.72
C LEU A 38 -36.40 44.51 155.55
N ILE A 39 -37.13 45.61 155.79
CA ILE A 39 -37.73 46.42 154.73
C ILE A 39 -36.66 47.12 153.87
N ILE A 40 -35.64 47.71 154.50
CA ILE A 40 -34.57 48.40 153.76
C ILE A 40 -33.80 47.42 152.87
N LEU A 41 -33.49 46.23 153.38
CA LEU A 41 -32.78 45.19 152.64
C LEU A 41 -33.62 44.67 151.46
N GLY A 42 -34.94 44.53 151.65
CA GLY A 42 -35.89 44.17 150.59
C GLY A 42 -35.95 45.18 149.44
N LEU A 43 -35.93 46.49 149.74
CA LEU A 43 -35.96 47.54 148.70
C LEU A 43 -34.65 47.63 147.90
N VAL A 44 -33.49 47.43 148.53
CA VAL A 44 -32.19 47.48 147.83
C VAL A 44 -32.03 46.30 146.87
N LEU A 45 -32.45 45.09 147.25
CA LEU A 45 -32.40 43.94 146.33
C LEU A 45 -33.30 44.12 145.11
N PHE A 46 -34.46 44.75 145.27
CA PHE A 46 -35.36 45.02 144.14
C PHE A 46 -34.76 46.05 143.17
N MET A 47 -34.03 47.05 143.68
CA MET A 47 -33.39 48.05 142.82
C MET A 47 -32.15 47.50 142.08
N VAL A 48 -31.36 46.64 142.72
CA VAL A 48 -30.14 46.09 142.12
C VAL A 48 -30.45 44.95 141.13
N TYR A 49 -31.49 44.14 141.37
CA TYR A 49 -31.80 42.98 140.53
C TYR A 49 -33.09 43.10 139.70
N GLY A 50 -33.90 44.14 139.91
CA GLY A 50 -35.19 44.29 139.22
C GLY A 50 -35.14 44.72 137.75
N ASN A 51 -33.99 45.14 137.21
CA ASN A 51 -33.91 45.78 135.89
C ASN A 51 -33.00 45.08 134.85
N VAL A 52 -32.82 43.75 134.92
CA VAL A 52 -31.89 43.01 134.03
C VAL A 52 -32.55 42.50 132.73
N HIS A 53 -33.88 42.60 132.58
CA HIS A 53 -34.60 42.03 131.42
C HIS A 53 -34.63 42.92 130.16
N VAL A 54 -34.40 44.23 130.25
CA VAL A 54 -34.52 45.13 129.08
C VAL A 54 -33.25 45.14 128.21
N GLY A 55 -32.06 44.98 128.80
CA GLY A 55 -30.78 45.05 128.08
C GLY A 55 -30.32 43.76 127.39
N THR A 56 -30.79 42.60 127.86
CA THR A 56 -30.49 41.30 127.24
C THR A 56 -31.35 41.06 126.00
N GLU A 57 -32.62 41.44 126.03
CA GLU A 57 -33.53 41.33 124.88
C GLU A 57 -33.11 42.24 123.71
N SER A 58 -32.64 43.47 123.99
CA SER A 58 -32.20 44.40 122.94
C SER A 58 -30.94 43.93 122.20
N ASN A 59 -29.99 43.30 122.90
CA ASN A 59 -28.77 42.75 122.29
C ASN A 59 -29.07 41.49 121.48
N LEU A 60 -29.97 40.63 121.96
CA LEU A 60 -30.38 39.42 121.26
C LEU A 60 -31.11 39.77 119.95
N GLN A 61 -32.03 40.75 119.99
CA GLN A 61 -32.66 41.31 118.80
C GLN A 61 -31.66 41.96 117.83
N ALA A 62 -30.61 42.64 118.33
CA ALA A 62 -29.59 43.24 117.49
C ALA A 62 -28.72 42.19 116.79
N THR A 63 -28.39 41.08 117.45
CA THR A 63 -27.67 39.95 116.84
C THR A 63 -28.53 39.17 115.86
N GLU A 64 -29.82 38.99 116.16
CA GLU A 64 -30.79 38.37 115.25
C GLU A 64 -30.92 39.17 113.95
N ARG A 65 -31.10 40.50 114.04
CA ARG A 65 -31.13 41.37 112.85
C ARG A 65 -29.85 41.34 112.03
N ARG A 66 -28.67 41.21 112.66
CA ARG A 66 -27.40 41.05 111.93
C ARG A 66 -27.26 39.67 111.31
N ALA A 67 -27.68 38.62 112.01
CA ALA A 67 -27.69 37.25 111.50
C ALA A 67 -28.64 37.13 110.30
N ASP A 68 -29.85 37.71 110.39
CA ASP A 68 -30.80 37.80 109.28
C ASP A 68 -30.25 38.64 108.12
N GLY A 69 -29.57 39.75 108.42
CA GLY A 69 -28.91 40.58 107.41
C GLY A 69 -27.79 39.83 106.67
N LEU A 70 -26.93 39.10 107.40
CA LEU A 70 -25.87 38.27 106.82
C LEU A 70 -26.44 37.07 106.08
N TYR A 71 -27.48 36.44 106.61
CA TYR A 71 -28.18 35.33 105.96
C TYR A 71 -28.82 35.79 104.63
N GLY A 72 -29.46 36.95 104.63
CA GLY A 72 -29.99 37.59 103.42
C GLY A 72 -28.90 37.89 102.39
N GLN A 73 -27.73 38.37 102.83
CA GLN A 73 -26.57 38.58 101.95
C GLN A 73 -26.01 37.27 101.39
N VAL A 74 -25.86 36.22 102.20
CA VAL A 74 -25.38 34.90 101.75
C VAL A 74 -26.37 34.27 100.77
N MET A 75 -27.68 34.38 101.02
CA MET A 75 -28.71 33.93 100.08
C MET A 75 -28.68 34.73 98.78
N GLY A 76 -28.53 36.06 98.85
CA GLY A 76 -28.36 36.91 97.67
C GLY A 76 -27.13 36.58 96.85
N LEU A 77 -25.99 36.32 97.50
CA LEU A 77 -24.74 35.91 96.86
C LEU A 77 -24.82 34.49 96.28
N THR A 78 -25.54 33.59 96.95
CA THR A 78 -25.76 32.22 96.44
C THR A 78 -26.68 32.26 95.21
N ALA A 79 -27.70 33.11 95.21
CA ALA A 79 -28.56 33.32 94.05
C ALA A 79 -27.80 33.95 92.87
N SER A 80 -26.93 34.95 93.13
CA SER A 80 -26.10 35.55 92.08
C SER A 80 -25.06 34.57 91.54
N GLN A 81 -24.41 33.78 92.41
CA GLN A 81 -23.51 32.70 92.01
C GLN A 81 -24.21 31.65 91.15
N ALA A 82 -25.42 31.22 91.52
CA ALA A 82 -26.20 30.28 90.72
C ALA A 82 -26.58 30.86 89.36
N ASN A 83 -26.95 32.14 89.29
CA ASN A 83 -27.29 32.82 88.05
C ASN A 83 -26.06 32.97 87.13
N LEU A 84 -24.93 33.42 87.68
CA LEU A 84 -23.64 33.51 86.96
C LEU A 84 -23.18 32.14 86.46
N SER A 85 -23.33 31.09 87.28
CA SER A 85 -23.00 29.72 86.87
C SER A 85 -23.88 29.25 85.70
N LYS A 86 -25.18 29.60 85.71
CA LYS A 86 -26.10 29.30 84.61
C LYS A 86 -25.71 30.05 83.34
N GLU A 87 -25.40 31.34 83.43
CA GLU A 87 -24.98 32.16 82.29
C GLU A 87 -23.65 31.69 81.70
N LEU A 88 -22.68 31.32 82.55
CA LEU A 88 -21.42 30.72 82.10
C LEU A 88 -21.64 29.37 81.41
N ASN A 89 -22.55 28.53 81.90
CA ASN A 89 -22.87 27.25 81.25
C ASN A 89 -23.53 27.46 79.89
N LEU A 90 -24.46 28.43 79.78
CA LEU A 90 -25.06 28.82 78.49
C LEU A 90 -24.00 29.35 77.52
N THR A 91 -23.10 30.22 78.00
CA THR A 91 -22.02 30.79 77.19
C THR A 91 -21.02 29.73 76.76
N ALA A 92 -20.68 28.78 77.63
CA ALA A 92 -19.80 27.64 77.30
C ALA A 92 -20.42 26.75 76.23
N ARG A 93 -21.71 26.41 76.35
CA ARG A 93 -22.43 25.63 75.32
C ARG A 93 -22.51 26.39 73.99
N ALA A 94 -22.77 27.69 74.02
CA ALA A 94 -22.77 28.52 72.82
C ALA A 94 -21.39 28.55 72.14
N LYS A 95 -20.31 28.68 72.92
CA LYS A 95 -18.94 28.58 72.43
C LYS A 95 -18.68 27.22 71.79
N ASP A 96 -19.07 26.12 72.43
CA ASP A 96 -18.87 24.77 71.89
C ASP A 96 -19.65 24.56 70.59
N ALA A 97 -20.89 25.07 70.50
CA ALA A 97 -21.68 25.04 69.28
C ALA A 97 -21.05 25.86 68.14
N ILE A 98 -20.54 27.07 68.44
CA ILE A 98 -19.83 27.91 67.47
C ILE A 98 -18.55 27.20 67.00
N MET A 99 -17.80 26.57 67.92
CA MET A 99 -16.59 25.83 67.58
C MET A 99 -16.89 24.63 66.68
N GLN A 100 -17.97 23.90 66.94
CA GLN A 100 -18.43 22.82 66.05
C GLN A 100 -18.84 23.33 64.67
N MET A 101 -19.57 24.45 64.59
CA MET A 101 -19.94 25.06 63.31
C MET A 101 -18.70 25.49 62.52
N LEU A 102 -17.70 26.08 63.17
CA LEU A 102 -16.44 26.50 62.53
C LEU A 102 -15.69 25.29 61.97
N LEU A 103 -15.61 24.19 62.72
CA LEU A 103 -14.99 22.95 62.25
C LEU A 103 -15.73 22.34 61.05
N ASN A 104 -17.07 22.37 61.06
CA ASN A 104 -17.87 21.89 59.94
C ASN A 104 -17.69 22.77 58.70
N ALA A 105 -17.75 24.09 58.86
CA ALA A 105 -17.50 25.05 57.78
C ALA A 105 -16.10 24.86 57.15
N ARG A 106 -15.08 24.57 57.98
CA ARG A 106 -13.73 24.29 57.48
C ARG A 106 -13.68 23.00 56.67
N ARG A 107 -14.33 21.92 57.13
CA ARG A 107 -14.43 20.67 56.36
C ARG A 107 -15.17 20.87 55.04
N ASP A 108 -16.24 21.64 55.05
CA ASP A 108 -16.99 21.96 53.83
C ASP A 108 -16.16 22.79 52.86
N GLN A 109 -15.40 23.77 53.36
CA GLN A 109 -14.45 24.55 52.55
C GLN A 109 -13.37 23.65 51.94
N ASP A 110 -12.80 22.72 52.71
CA ASP A 110 -11.81 21.76 52.20
C ASP A 110 -12.41 20.83 51.13
N ARG A 111 -13.66 20.37 51.32
CA ARG A 111 -14.38 19.55 50.34
C ARG A 111 -14.68 20.31 49.05
N ILE A 112 -15.14 21.56 49.17
CA ILE A 112 -15.40 22.43 48.01
C ILE A 112 -14.09 22.69 47.25
N ASN A 113 -13.01 23.03 47.95
CA ASN A 113 -11.70 23.25 47.33
C ASN A 113 -11.18 22.02 46.61
N ALA A 114 -11.33 20.82 47.19
CA ALA A 114 -10.96 19.57 46.53
C ALA A 114 -11.79 19.34 45.25
N SER A 115 -13.12 19.54 45.31
CA SER A 115 -13.99 19.40 44.14
C SER A 115 -13.69 20.43 43.04
N PHE A 116 -13.33 21.66 43.42
CA PHE A 116 -12.96 22.71 42.48
C PHE A 116 -11.66 22.38 41.75
N ARG A 117 -10.64 21.89 42.47
CA ARG A 117 -9.38 21.44 41.86
C ARG A 117 -9.61 20.27 40.90
N GLN A 118 -10.46 19.32 41.27
CA GLN A 118 -10.84 18.22 40.39
C GLN A 118 -11.54 18.73 39.12
N CYS A 119 -12.52 19.63 39.26
CA CYS A 119 -13.21 20.23 38.12
C CYS A 119 -12.25 21.00 37.20
N GLN A 120 -11.26 21.70 37.76
CA GLN A 120 -10.25 22.41 36.99
C GLN A 120 -9.36 21.44 36.20
N ALA A 121 -8.94 20.33 36.82
CA ALA A 121 -8.16 19.28 36.16
C ALA A 121 -8.97 18.63 35.02
N ASP A 122 -10.23 18.27 35.27
CA ASP A 122 -11.12 17.66 34.28
C ASP A 122 -11.37 18.60 33.10
N ARG A 123 -11.51 19.92 33.35
CA ARG A 123 -11.66 20.92 32.28
C ARG A 123 -10.43 20.97 31.36
N VAL A 124 -9.22 20.88 31.92
CA VAL A 124 -7.98 20.86 31.13
C VAL A 124 -7.90 19.58 30.30
N ILE A 125 -8.26 18.43 30.88
CA ILE A 125 -8.31 17.15 30.15
C ILE A 125 -9.31 17.21 28.99
N TYR A 126 -10.52 17.72 29.24
CA TYR A 126 -11.55 17.87 28.20
C TYR A 126 -11.08 18.76 27.05
N MET A 127 -10.51 19.93 27.37
CA MET A 127 -9.96 20.85 26.37
C MET A 127 -8.86 20.21 25.52
N ASN A 128 -7.98 19.42 26.12
CA ASN A 128 -6.94 18.69 25.38
C ASN A 128 -7.55 17.58 24.52
N ASN A 129 -8.48 16.79 25.05
CA ASN A 129 -9.17 15.73 24.30
C ASN A 129 -9.91 16.30 23.09
N GLN A 130 -10.57 17.46 23.24
CA GLN A 130 -11.25 18.11 22.13
C GLN A 130 -10.28 18.53 21.02
N ARG A 131 -9.08 19.01 21.37
CA ARG A 131 -8.02 19.33 20.41
C ARG A 131 -7.52 18.09 19.68
N TYR A 132 -7.28 16.99 20.40
CA TYR A 132 -6.88 15.72 19.78
C TYR A 132 -7.95 15.18 18.84
N MET A 133 -9.22 15.20 19.27
CA MET A 133 -10.34 14.73 18.45
C MET A 133 -10.48 15.56 17.17
N ALA A 134 -10.36 16.89 17.26
CA ALA A 134 -10.35 17.75 16.08
C ALA A 134 -9.17 17.44 15.13
N ALA A 135 -7.97 17.19 15.67
CA ALA A 135 -6.81 16.81 14.87
C ALA A 135 -6.98 15.45 14.18
N ILE A 136 -7.56 14.45 14.87
CA ILE A 136 -7.85 13.14 14.30
C ILE A 136 -8.84 13.25 13.15
N ILE A 137 -9.95 13.98 13.34
CA ILE A 137 -10.96 14.18 12.29
C ILE A 137 -10.35 14.86 11.06
N LEU A 138 -9.50 15.88 11.25
CA LEU A 138 -8.83 16.56 10.16
C LEU A 138 -7.86 15.63 9.41
N SER A 139 -7.07 14.84 10.14
CA SER A 139 -6.15 13.86 9.56
C SER A 139 -6.88 12.78 8.77
N GLU A 140 -7.98 12.23 9.31
CA GLU A 140 -8.81 11.25 8.64
C GLU A 140 -9.42 11.81 7.35
N LYS A 141 -9.91 13.05 7.38
CA LYS A 141 -10.44 13.74 6.21
C LYS A 141 -9.36 13.90 5.13
N GLN A 142 -8.17 14.34 5.49
CA GLN A 142 -7.04 14.49 4.56
C GLN A 142 -6.64 13.14 3.94
N CYS A 143 -6.57 12.08 4.75
CA CYS A 143 -6.29 10.72 4.28
C CYS A 143 -7.34 10.25 3.27
N GLN A 144 -8.62 10.50 3.56
CA GLN A 144 -9.73 10.13 2.69
C GLN A 144 -9.70 10.90 1.35
N GLU A 145 -9.36 12.19 1.38
CA GLU A 145 -9.19 13.01 0.17
C GLU A 145 -8.00 12.51 -0.68
N HIS A 146 -6.85 12.28 -0.06
CA HIS A 146 -5.67 11.75 -0.74
C HIS A 146 -5.94 10.38 -1.38
N PHE A 147 -6.67 9.50 -0.67
CA PHE A 147 -7.08 8.20 -1.20
C PHE A 147 -8.00 8.34 -2.42
N LYS A 148 -8.99 9.25 -2.36
CA LYS A 148 -9.88 9.53 -3.50
C LYS A 148 -9.11 10.05 -4.72
N GLU A 149 -8.14 10.94 -4.52
CA GLU A 149 -7.29 11.46 -5.59
C GLU A 149 -6.41 10.38 -6.21
N THR A 150 -5.78 9.56 -5.36
CA THR A 150 -4.96 8.42 -5.81
C THR A 150 -5.80 7.43 -6.60
N ASN A 151 -7.03 7.13 -6.15
CA ASN A 151 -7.93 6.21 -6.85
C ASN A 151 -8.35 6.75 -8.23
N LYS A 152 -8.66 8.05 -8.35
CA LYS A 152 -8.93 8.70 -9.65
C LYS A 152 -7.74 8.59 -10.61
N SER A 153 -6.52 8.78 -10.11
CA SER A 153 -5.30 8.64 -10.90
C SER A 153 -5.11 7.20 -11.40
N CYS A 154 -5.38 6.21 -10.53
CA CYS A 154 -5.32 4.79 -10.90
C CYS A 154 -6.36 4.44 -11.99
N GLU A 155 -7.61 4.85 -11.83
CA GLU A 155 -8.67 4.64 -12.83
C GLU A 155 -8.31 5.26 -14.19
N ALA A 156 -7.75 6.48 -14.20
CA ALA A 156 -7.28 7.13 -15.41
C ALA A 156 -6.14 6.36 -16.09
N LEU A 157 -5.18 5.85 -15.31
CA LEU A 157 -4.09 5.02 -15.82
C LEU A 157 -4.62 3.71 -16.42
N THR A 158 -5.56 3.05 -15.75
CA THR A 158 -6.20 1.82 -16.27
C THR A 158 -6.94 2.09 -17.59
N LEU A 159 -7.66 3.20 -17.70
CA LEU A 159 -8.33 3.59 -18.95
C LEU A 159 -7.32 3.83 -20.08
N MET A 160 -6.23 4.55 -19.81
CA MET A 160 -5.18 4.83 -20.80
C MET A 160 -4.47 3.55 -21.26
N LEU A 161 -4.14 2.64 -20.34
CA LEU A 161 -3.53 1.35 -20.68
C LEU A 161 -4.48 0.48 -21.51
N ASN A 162 -5.78 0.45 -21.16
CA ASN A 162 -6.79 -0.26 -21.95
C ASN A 162 -6.96 0.31 -23.37
N GLN A 163 -6.90 1.65 -23.52
CA GLN A 163 -6.93 2.28 -24.85
C GLN A 163 -5.70 1.89 -25.67
N LYS A 164 -4.50 1.95 -25.08
CA LYS A 164 -3.26 1.51 -25.74
C LYS A 164 -3.31 0.05 -26.16
N ALA A 165 -3.82 -0.84 -25.29
CA ALA A 165 -3.98 -2.25 -25.62
C ALA A 165 -4.89 -2.45 -26.83
N LYS A 166 -6.05 -1.79 -26.87
CA LYS A 166 -6.98 -1.86 -28.02
C LYS A 166 -6.36 -1.34 -29.31
N THR A 167 -5.57 -0.26 -29.25
CA THR A 167 -4.86 0.27 -30.42
C THR A 167 -3.84 -0.75 -30.94
N LEU A 168 -3.02 -1.33 -30.06
CA LEU A 168 -2.03 -2.34 -30.43
C LEU A 168 -2.68 -3.61 -30.99
N GLU A 169 -3.81 -4.04 -30.44
CA GLU A 169 -4.58 -5.16 -30.99
C GLU A 169 -5.07 -4.88 -32.41
N MET A 170 -5.55 -3.67 -32.68
CA MET A 170 -5.97 -3.25 -34.01
C MET A 170 -4.80 -3.19 -34.99
N GLU A 171 -3.65 -2.66 -34.59
CA GLU A 171 -2.44 -2.62 -35.41
C GLU A 171 -1.93 -4.03 -35.71
N LEU A 172 -1.88 -4.92 -34.72
CA LEU A 172 -1.51 -6.32 -34.91
C LEU A 172 -2.45 -7.03 -35.89
N ALA A 173 -3.76 -6.76 -35.82
CA ALA A 173 -4.73 -7.33 -36.76
C ALA A 173 -4.50 -6.82 -38.20
N LYS A 174 -4.18 -5.53 -38.37
CA LYS A 174 -3.84 -4.94 -39.68
C LYS A 174 -2.57 -5.57 -40.26
N GLU A 175 -1.50 -5.66 -39.46
CA GLU A 175 -0.24 -6.27 -39.87
C GLU A 175 -0.40 -7.75 -40.25
N LYS A 176 -1.19 -8.50 -39.47
CA LYS A 176 -1.54 -9.88 -39.83
C LYS A 176 -2.24 -9.97 -41.17
N ALA A 177 -3.20 -9.09 -41.45
CA ALA A 177 -3.92 -9.07 -42.72
C ALA A 177 -3.00 -8.76 -43.92
N ILE A 178 -2.09 -7.79 -43.76
CA ILE A 178 -1.08 -7.46 -44.78
C ILE A 178 -0.16 -8.65 -45.03
N CYS A 179 0.40 -9.24 -43.96
CA CYS A 179 1.29 -10.40 -44.05
C CYS A 179 0.59 -11.60 -44.72
N THR A 180 -0.69 -11.85 -44.43
CA THR A 180 -1.45 -12.91 -45.13
C THR A 180 -1.60 -12.62 -46.61
N LYS A 181 -1.89 -11.36 -46.98
CA LYS A 181 -2.03 -10.96 -48.38
C LYS A 181 -0.71 -11.11 -49.15
N ASP A 182 0.40 -10.71 -48.54
CA ASP A 182 1.73 -10.82 -49.13
C ASP A 182 2.16 -12.29 -49.29
N LYS A 183 1.85 -13.14 -48.29
CA LYS A 183 2.07 -14.59 -48.38
C LYS A 183 1.30 -15.20 -49.55
N ASP A 184 0.03 -14.86 -49.70
CA ASP A 184 -0.80 -15.37 -50.79
C ASP A 184 -0.32 -14.87 -52.16
N GLY A 185 0.12 -13.60 -52.23
CA GLY A 185 0.75 -13.02 -53.41
C GLY A 185 2.03 -13.74 -53.82
N LEU A 186 2.92 -14.03 -52.86
CA LEU A 186 4.14 -14.81 -53.09
C LEU A 186 3.83 -16.25 -53.51
N ALA A 187 2.84 -16.89 -52.90
CA ALA A 187 2.41 -18.25 -53.26
C ALA A 187 1.85 -18.32 -54.69
N LEU A 188 1.10 -17.29 -55.12
CA LEU A 188 0.64 -17.17 -56.50
C LEU A 188 1.82 -16.95 -57.46
N GLY A 189 2.74 -16.03 -57.13
CA GLY A 189 3.93 -15.76 -57.94
C GLY A 189 4.80 -17.01 -58.11
N LYS A 190 5.00 -17.80 -57.05
CA LYS A 190 5.71 -19.08 -57.10
C LYS A 190 5.07 -20.05 -58.09
N ARG A 191 3.75 -20.24 -58.04
CA ARG A 191 3.03 -21.14 -58.94
C ARG A 191 3.20 -20.75 -60.41
N VAL A 192 3.12 -19.46 -60.71
CA VAL A 192 3.32 -18.95 -62.08
C VAL A 192 4.74 -19.26 -62.59
N VAL A 193 5.76 -19.06 -61.75
CA VAL A 193 7.15 -19.36 -62.13
C VAL A 193 7.36 -20.87 -62.31
N GLU A 194 6.75 -21.71 -61.47
CA GLU A 194 6.81 -23.17 -61.61
C GLU A 194 6.14 -23.67 -62.91
N GLU A 195 5.00 -23.09 -63.27
CA GLU A 195 4.32 -23.38 -64.55
C GLU A 195 5.17 -22.97 -65.75
N GLN A 196 5.74 -21.76 -65.73
CA GLN A 196 6.65 -21.29 -66.79
C GLN A 196 7.90 -22.17 -66.92
N LEU A 197 8.45 -22.64 -65.79
CA LEU A 197 9.59 -23.56 -65.79
C LEU A 197 9.22 -24.91 -66.43
N ALA A 198 8.03 -25.44 -66.13
CA ALA A 198 7.55 -26.69 -66.71
C ALA A 198 7.32 -26.57 -68.23
N GLU A 199 6.77 -25.44 -68.70
CA GLU A 199 6.62 -25.15 -70.13
C GLU A 199 7.97 -25.01 -70.83
N CYS A 200 8.92 -24.28 -70.24
CA CYS A 200 10.27 -24.13 -70.77
C CYS A 200 11.00 -25.48 -70.89
N SER A 201 10.86 -26.36 -69.89
CA SER A 201 11.40 -27.72 -69.94
C SER A 201 10.83 -28.54 -71.09
N LYS A 202 9.51 -28.48 -71.30
CA LYS A 202 8.84 -29.19 -72.42
C LYS A 202 9.34 -28.68 -73.78
N ALA A 203 9.45 -27.37 -73.94
CA ALA A 203 9.96 -26.76 -75.16
C ALA A 203 11.42 -27.18 -75.43
N GLN A 204 12.25 -27.24 -74.39
CA GLN A 204 13.63 -27.70 -74.51
C GLN A 204 13.73 -29.16 -74.99
N ASP A 205 12.90 -30.04 -74.46
CA ASP A 205 12.89 -31.46 -74.86
C ASP A 205 12.37 -31.67 -76.28
N GLN A 206 11.34 -30.92 -76.69
CA GLN A 206 10.85 -30.91 -78.08
C GLN A 206 11.96 -30.48 -79.04
N GLN A 207 12.66 -29.39 -78.72
CA GLN A 207 13.73 -28.89 -79.57
C GLN A 207 14.93 -29.86 -79.65
N ARG A 208 15.22 -30.61 -78.59
CA ARG A 208 16.23 -31.69 -78.63
C ARG A 208 15.81 -32.81 -79.59
N GLN A 209 14.55 -33.23 -79.56
CA GLN A 209 14.03 -34.26 -80.47
C GLN A 209 14.08 -33.80 -81.94
N GLU A 210 13.63 -32.57 -82.22
CA GLU A 210 13.68 -32.01 -83.58
C GLU A 210 15.11 -31.93 -84.11
N ARG A 211 16.06 -31.52 -83.25
CA ARG A 211 17.48 -31.47 -83.61
C ARG A 211 18.04 -32.86 -83.95
N GLN A 212 17.72 -33.88 -83.17
CA GLN A 212 18.15 -35.26 -83.47
C GLN A 212 17.58 -35.75 -84.80
N LEU A 213 16.31 -35.44 -85.11
CA LEU A 213 15.70 -35.77 -86.39
C LEU A 213 16.41 -35.07 -87.55
N ALA A 214 16.71 -33.78 -87.41
CA ALA A 214 17.44 -33.01 -88.41
C ALA A 214 18.87 -33.52 -88.62
N GLU A 215 19.60 -33.86 -87.55
CA GLU A 215 20.95 -34.44 -87.61
C GLU A 215 20.92 -35.81 -88.32
N ASN A 216 19.95 -36.68 -88.01
CA ASN A 216 19.77 -37.97 -88.69
C ASN A 216 19.49 -37.81 -90.19
N GLN A 217 18.64 -36.85 -90.57
CA GLN A 217 18.35 -36.55 -91.98
C GLN A 217 19.58 -36.01 -92.70
N LEU A 218 20.32 -35.10 -92.07
CA LEU A 218 21.57 -34.55 -92.63
C LEU A 218 22.60 -35.65 -92.88
N GLN A 219 22.77 -36.57 -91.93
CA GLN A 219 23.69 -37.68 -92.06
C GLN A 219 23.30 -38.63 -93.21
N ARG A 220 21.99 -38.83 -93.44
CA ARG A 220 21.46 -39.59 -94.57
C ARG A 220 21.73 -38.91 -95.92
N VAL A 221 21.60 -37.59 -95.99
CA VAL A 221 21.95 -36.82 -97.19
C VAL A 221 23.46 -36.84 -97.43
N GLN A 222 24.27 -36.68 -96.40
CA GLN A 222 25.74 -36.75 -96.52
C GLN A 222 26.19 -38.12 -97.03
N THR A 223 25.64 -39.21 -96.52
CA THR A 223 25.99 -40.57 -96.98
C THR A 223 25.57 -40.86 -98.42
N LEU A 224 24.43 -40.32 -98.88
CA LEU A 224 23.92 -40.56 -100.23
C LEU A 224 24.48 -39.60 -101.29
N CYS A 225 24.83 -38.36 -100.92
CA CYS A 225 25.19 -37.31 -101.87
C CYS A 225 26.68 -36.95 -101.94
N LEU A 226 27.48 -37.14 -100.88
CA LEU A 226 28.94 -36.93 -100.97
C LEU A 226 29.67 -37.84 -101.99
N PRO A 227 29.23 -39.08 -102.29
CA PRO A 227 29.95 -39.96 -103.22
C PRO A 227 29.73 -39.63 -104.71
N LEU A 228 28.83 -38.71 -105.05
CA LEU A 228 28.49 -38.38 -106.44
C LEU A 228 29.57 -37.45 -107.04
N ASP A 229 30.56 -38.07 -107.66
CA ASP A 229 31.56 -37.40 -108.48
C ASP A 229 31.04 -37.23 -109.92
N LYS A 230 30.93 -35.99 -110.39
CA LYS A 230 30.40 -35.61 -111.70
C LYS A 230 31.19 -36.26 -112.83
N GLU A 231 32.52 -36.22 -112.74
CA GLU A 231 33.42 -36.67 -113.80
C GLU A 231 33.38 -38.19 -113.91
N LYS A 232 33.22 -38.86 -112.78
CA LYS A 232 33.08 -40.32 -112.70
C LYS A 232 31.72 -40.80 -113.23
N LEU A 233 30.63 -40.10 -112.90
CA LEU A 233 29.28 -40.42 -113.37
C LEU A 233 29.15 -40.20 -114.89
N GLU A 234 29.67 -39.10 -115.42
CA GLU A 234 29.70 -38.84 -116.86
C GLU A 234 30.53 -39.92 -117.58
N ALA A 235 31.71 -40.26 -117.06
CA ALA A 235 32.53 -41.33 -117.61
C ALA A 235 31.82 -42.70 -117.61
N GLU A 236 31.07 -43.03 -116.55
CA GLU A 236 30.28 -44.26 -116.47
C GLU A 236 29.08 -44.27 -117.41
N LEU A 237 28.37 -43.16 -117.57
CA LEU A 237 27.26 -43.03 -118.52
C LEU A 237 27.74 -43.18 -119.96
N TYR A 238 28.87 -42.56 -120.32
CA TYR A 238 29.50 -42.74 -121.63
C TYR A 238 29.97 -44.18 -121.87
N ARG A 239 30.50 -44.85 -120.82
CA ARG A 239 30.87 -46.28 -120.87
C ARG A 239 29.65 -47.18 -121.09
N LEU A 240 28.62 -47.03 -120.27
CA LEU A 240 27.38 -47.80 -120.34
C LEU A 240 26.66 -47.59 -121.68
N TRP A 241 26.68 -46.36 -122.22
CA TRP A 241 26.15 -46.09 -123.55
C TRP A 241 26.92 -46.83 -124.63
N ARG A 242 28.26 -46.74 -124.64
CA ARG A 242 29.13 -47.44 -125.59
C ARG A 242 28.97 -48.97 -125.53
N ASP A 243 28.74 -49.50 -124.33
CA ASP A 243 28.52 -50.92 -124.09
C ASP A 243 27.07 -51.38 -124.33
N SER A 244 26.14 -50.44 -124.49
CA SER A 244 24.74 -50.77 -124.78
C SER A 244 24.57 -51.34 -126.18
N ILE A 245 23.48 -52.10 -126.36
CA ILE A 245 23.15 -52.74 -127.64
C ILE A 245 22.87 -51.69 -128.73
N ILE A 246 22.48 -50.47 -128.36
CA ILE A 246 22.02 -49.41 -129.27
C ILE A 246 23.12 -48.98 -130.27
N PRO A 247 24.31 -48.48 -129.85
CA PRO A 247 25.37 -48.14 -130.79
C PRO A 247 25.90 -49.36 -131.55
N ARG A 248 25.99 -50.54 -130.92
CA ARG A 248 26.45 -51.78 -131.59
C ARG A 248 25.51 -52.23 -132.71
N SER A 249 24.20 -52.13 -132.50
CA SER A 249 23.18 -52.44 -133.52
C SER A 249 23.15 -51.40 -134.64
N LEU A 250 23.35 -50.12 -134.32
CA LEU A 250 23.42 -49.04 -135.30
C LEU A 250 24.70 -49.10 -136.16
N ASP A 251 25.83 -49.56 -135.61
CA ASP A 251 27.09 -49.79 -136.34
C ASP A 251 26.96 -50.93 -137.36
N SER A 252 26.27 -52.01 -136.98
CA SER A 252 26.06 -53.17 -137.86
C SER A 252 25.15 -52.88 -139.05
N LEU A 253 24.31 -51.84 -138.96
CA LEU A 253 23.37 -51.42 -140.03
C LEU A 253 24.02 -50.48 -141.06
N GLY A 254 25.22 -49.95 -140.77
CA GLY A 254 25.90 -48.93 -141.59
C GLY A 254 26.74 -49.44 -142.78
N TYR A 255 26.99 -50.75 -142.89
CA TYR A 255 27.93 -51.32 -143.89
C TYR A 255 27.29 -51.76 -145.23
N GLY A 256 26.08 -51.31 -145.55
CA GLY A 256 25.43 -51.59 -146.85
C GLY A 256 25.63 -50.46 -147.86
N ILE A 257 26.52 -50.62 -148.83
CA ILE A 257 26.89 -49.60 -149.86
C ILE A 257 25.75 -49.28 -150.87
N PHE A 258 24.57 -49.92 -150.79
CA PHE A 258 23.55 -49.85 -151.86
C PHE A 258 22.07 -49.73 -151.42
N HIS A 259 21.68 -49.05 -150.32
CA HIS A 259 20.24 -48.83 -150.00
C HIS A 259 19.88 -47.38 -149.56
N PRO A 260 18.67 -46.86 -149.89
CA PRO A 260 18.28 -45.46 -149.66
C PRO A 260 17.92 -45.12 -148.19
N ILE A 261 17.93 -46.12 -147.31
CA ILE A 261 17.56 -46.00 -145.89
C ILE A 261 18.67 -45.30 -145.06
N GLY A 262 19.83 -45.06 -145.67
CA GLY A 262 21.00 -44.48 -145.01
C GLY A 262 20.78 -43.09 -144.39
N SER A 263 19.90 -42.24 -144.94
CA SER A 263 19.67 -40.89 -144.38
C SER A 263 18.84 -40.91 -143.09
N GLU A 264 17.82 -41.77 -143.01
CA GLU A 264 16.98 -41.92 -141.81
C GLU A 264 17.72 -42.66 -140.70
N VAL A 265 18.48 -43.72 -141.04
CA VAL A 265 19.34 -44.42 -140.07
C VAL A 265 20.48 -43.52 -139.58
N ALA A 266 21.07 -42.68 -140.44
CA ALA A 266 22.05 -41.68 -140.01
C ALA A 266 21.42 -40.57 -139.14
N SER A 267 20.14 -40.24 -139.33
CA SER A 267 19.42 -39.31 -138.47
C SER A 267 19.12 -39.93 -137.09
N ILE A 268 18.62 -41.16 -137.06
CA ILE A 268 18.39 -41.92 -135.82
C ILE A 268 19.69 -42.12 -135.06
N ARG A 269 20.79 -42.45 -135.76
CA ARG A 269 22.13 -42.56 -135.18
C ARG A 269 22.59 -41.26 -134.55
N ARG A 270 22.44 -40.13 -135.23
CA ARG A 270 22.74 -38.79 -134.66
C ARG A 270 21.89 -38.47 -133.43
N THR A 271 20.60 -38.83 -133.42
CA THR A 271 19.72 -38.60 -132.25
C THR A 271 20.08 -39.53 -131.09
N CYS A 272 20.41 -40.79 -131.35
CA CYS A 272 20.87 -41.74 -130.33
C CYS A 272 22.25 -41.33 -129.78
N ASP A 273 23.20 -40.93 -130.62
CA ASP A 273 24.53 -40.46 -130.20
C ASP A 273 24.46 -39.18 -129.35
N GLN A 274 23.35 -38.41 -129.46
CA GLN A 274 23.07 -37.26 -128.61
C GLN A 274 22.45 -37.63 -127.25
N MET A 275 21.96 -38.87 -127.05
CA MET A 275 21.31 -39.27 -125.78
C MET A 275 22.24 -39.19 -124.55
N PRO A 276 23.52 -39.59 -124.60
CA PRO A 276 24.45 -39.38 -123.49
C PRO A 276 24.62 -37.89 -123.14
N ALA A 277 24.65 -37.02 -124.14
CA ALA A 277 24.75 -35.58 -123.93
C ALA A 277 23.44 -35.00 -123.35
N LEU A 278 22.27 -35.50 -123.78
CA LEU A 278 20.96 -35.14 -123.21
C LEU A 278 20.81 -35.65 -121.76
N MET A 279 21.28 -36.86 -121.46
CA MET A 279 21.30 -37.41 -120.10
C MET A 279 22.27 -36.63 -119.20
N SER A 280 23.46 -36.29 -119.68
CA SER A 280 24.43 -35.45 -118.96
C SER A 280 23.85 -34.05 -118.68
N THR A 281 23.22 -33.39 -119.67
CA THR A 281 22.56 -32.08 -119.43
C THR A 281 21.41 -32.16 -118.42
N LYS A 282 20.62 -33.24 -118.40
CA LYS A 282 19.58 -33.45 -117.38
C LYS A 282 20.16 -33.71 -115.98
N VAL A 283 21.25 -34.46 -115.90
CA VAL A 283 22.01 -34.65 -114.66
C VAL A 283 22.61 -33.32 -114.18
N GLU A 284 23.12 -32.49 -115.09
CA GLU A 284 23.63 -31.15 -114.76
C GLU A 284 22.53 -30.19 -114.30
N GLU A 285 21.33 -30.25 -114.87
CA GLU A 285 20.16 -29.50 -114.37
C GLU A 285 19.81 -29.91 -112.94
N LEU A 286 19.75 -31.23 -112.67
CA LEU A 286 19.52 -31.75 -111.31
C LEU A 286 20.64 -31.36 -110.35
N ALA A 287 21.89 -31.42 -110.79
CA ALA A 287 23.06 -31.02 -109.99
C ALA A 287 23.08 -29.52 -109.70
N ARG A 288 22.69 -28.66 -110.65
CA ARG A 288 22.51 -27.22 -110.43
C ARG A 288 21.39 -26.94 -109.45
N SER A 289 20.25 -27.62 -109.59
CA SER A 289 19.13 -27.50 -108.64
C SER A 289 19.54 -27.96 -107.24
N LEU A 290 20.29 -29.06 -107.13
CA LEU A 290 20.81 -29.56 -105.85
C LEU A 290 21.81 -28.59 -105.23
N ARG A 291 22.73 -28.02 -106.02
CA ARG A 291 23.71 -27.03 -105.56
C ARG A 291 23.03 -25.75 -105.07
N ALA A 292 22.03 -25.25 -105.78
CA ALA A 292 21.23 -24.12 -105.31
C ALA A 292 20.49 -24.44 -104.00
N GLY A 293 20.01 -25.68 -103.83
CA GLY A 293 19.47 -26.19 -102.56
C GLY A 293 20.50 -26.21 -101.43
N ILE A 294 21.71 -26.72 -101.69
CA ILE A 294 22.82 -26.74 -100.73
C ILE A 294 23.22 -25.32 -100.33
N ASP A 295 23.36 -24.39 -101.29
CA ASP A 295 23.73 -22.99 -101.03
C ASP A 295 22.65 -22.24 -100.23
N ARG A 296 21.38 -22.59 -100.43
CA ARG A 296 20.27 -22.06 -99.62
C ARG A 296 20.34 -22.59 -98.19
N VAL A 297 20.50 -23.90 -98.02
CA VAL A 297 20.65 -24.53 -96.69
C VAL A 297 21.89 -24.00 -95.97
N ALA A 298 23.03 -23.81 -96.66
CA ALA A 298 24.24 -23.25 -96.07
C ALA A 298 24.03 -21.83 -95.54
N ARG A 299 23.29 -20.99 -96.29
CA ARG A 299 22.90 -19.65 -95.83
C ARG A 299 21.97 -19.70 -94.61
N GLU A 300 20.92 -20.50 -94.68
CA GLU A 300 19.99 -20.72 -93.54
C GLU A 300 20.76 -21.22 -92.30
N ASN A 301 21.73 -22.12 -92.47
CA ASN A 301 22.55 -22.64 -91.37
C ASN A 301 23.47 -21.57 -90.76
N SER A 302 24.05 -20.69 -91.58
CA SER A 302 24.85 -19.56 -91.11
C SER A 302 24.02 -18.53 -90.34
N ASP A 303 22.79 -18.27 -90.77
CA ASP A 303 21.86 -17.37 -90.07
C ASP A 303 21.36 -18.01 -88.76
N LEU A 304 21.06 -19.32 -88.76
CA LEU A 304 20.74 -20.08 -87.55
C LEU A 304 21.90 -20.11 -86.54
N GLN A 305 23.15 -20.24 -87.00
CA GLN A 305 24.33 -20.15 -86.13
C GLN A 305 24.46 -18.76 -85.49
N ARG A 306 24.17 -17.69 -86.24
CA ARG A 306 24.14 -16.32 -85.71
C ARG A 306 23.07 -16.18 -84.62
N GLN A 307 21.83 -16.60 -84.91
CA GLN A 307 20.72 -16.57 -83.94
C GLN A 307 21.02 -17.42 -82.70
N LYS A 308 21.63 -18.60 -82.88
CA LYS A 308 22.06 -19.45 -81.77
C LYS A 308 23.06 -18.73 -80.86
N LEU A 309 24.05 -18.06 -81.44
CA LEU A 309 25.06 -17.33 -80.66
C LEU A 309 24.41 -16.17 -79.87
N GLU A 310 23.48 -15.44 -80.48
CA GLU A 310 22.73 -14.36 -79.82
C GLU A 310 21.89 -14.90 -78.64
N VAL A 311 21.18 -16.02 -78.83
CA VAL A 311 20.39 -16.66 -77.77
C VAL A 311 21.30 -17.22 -76.66
N GLU A 312 22.44 -17.81 -76.98
CA GLU A 312 23.41 -18.29 -75.99
C GLU A 312 24.00 -17.15 -75.15
N GLN A 313 24.28 -16.00 -75.77
CA GLN A 313 24.73 -14.80 -75.04
C GLN A 313 23.63 -14.27 -74.11
N ALA A 314 22.39 -14.19 -74.61
CA ALA A 314 21.24 -13.78 -73.79
C ALA A 314 20.99 -14.75 -72.62
N LEU A 315 21.15 -16.06 -72.84
CA LEU A 315 21.03 -17.08 -71.80
C LEU A 315 22.09 -16.91 -70.72
N ARG A 316 23.36 -16.66 -71.10
CA ARG A 316 24.45 -16.38 -70.14
C ARG A 316 24.16 -15.15 -69.30
N ALA A 317 23.74 -14.05 -69.94
CA ALA A 317 23.35 -12.83 -69.23
C ALA A 317 22.18 -13.08 -68.27
N SER A 318 21.20 -13.90 -68.67
CA SER A 318 20.08 -14.30 -67.81
C SER A 318 20.54 -15.17 -66.63
N GLN A 319 21.52 -16.05 -66.82
CA GLN A 319 22.08 -16.89 -65.76
C GLN A 319 22.88 -16.05 -64.75
N GLU A 320 23.71 -15.13 -65.21
CA GLU A 320 24.43 -14.20 -64.34
C GLU A 320 23.48 -13.30 -63.54
N ALA A 321 22.42 -12.80 -64.19
CA ALA A 321 21.37 -12.04 -63.52
C ALA A 321 20.63 -12.89 -62.47
N LYS A 322 20.31 -14.15 -62.79
CA LYS A 322 19.69 -15.09 -61.85
C LYS A 322 20.58 -15.35 -60.64
N GLU A 323 21.86 -15.67 -60.84
CA GLU A 323 22.80 -15.91 -59.74
C GLU A 323 22.96 -14.67 -58.84
N LYS A 324 22.99 -13.47 -59.44
CA LYS A 324 23.03 -12.22 -58.68
C LYS A 324 21.77 -12.04 -57.84
N VAL A 325 20.59 -12.25 -58.43
CA VAL A 325 19.31 -12.15 -57.70
C VAL A 325 19.21 -13.22 -56.61
N GLU A 326 19.67 -14.45 -56.85
CA GLU A 326 19.69 -15.51 -55.83
C GLU A 326 20.61 -15.17 -54.66
N LYS A 327 21.82 -14.66 -54.92
CA LYS A 327 22.74 -14.19 -53.86
C LYS A 327 22.14 -13.04 -53.07
N GLU A 328 21.52 -12.07 -53.74
CA GLU A 328 20.84 -10.95 -53.08
C GLU A 328 19.64 -11.43 -52.25
N ALA A 329 18.85 -12.37 -52.76
CA ALA A 329 17.72 -12.97 -52.05
C ALA A 329 18.18 -13.75 -50.81
N GLN A 330 19.20 -14.59 -50.94
CA GLN A 330 19.81 -15.32 -49.81
C GLN A 330 20.37 -14.36 -48.75
N ALA A 331 21.06 -13.30 -49.17
CA ALA A 331 21.57 -12.28 -48.25
C ALA A 331 20.43 -11.54 -47.51
N ARG A 332 19.34 -11.21 -48.23
CA ARG A 332 18.15 -10.60 -47.62
C ARG A 332 17.45 -11.55 -46.66
N GLU A 333 17.30 -12.81 -47.02
CA GLU A 333 16.69 -13.84 -46.16
C GLU A 333 17.52 -14.07 -44.89
N ALA A 334 18.84 -14.22 -45.02
CA ALA A 334 19.73 -14.35 -43.87
C ALA A 334 19.66 -13.13 -42.94
N LYS A 335 19.59 -11.92 -43.52
CA LYS A 335 19.43 -10.67 -42.75
C LYS A 335 18.08 -10.62 -42.02
N LEU A 336 16.99 -11.02 -42.69
CA LEU A 336 15.65 -11.07 -42.09
C LEU A 336 15.57 -12.13 -40.97
N GLN A 337 16.17 -13.30 -41.18
CA GLN A 337 16.26 -14.35 -40.16
C GLN A 337 17.05 -13.88 -38.93
N ALA A 338 18.20 -13.23 -39.14
CA ALA A 338 18.99 -12.67 -38.04
C ALA A 338 18.23 -11.59 -37.27
N GLU A 339 17.53 -10.69 -37.96
CA GLU A 339 16.72 -9.64 -37.32
C GLU A 339 15.51 -10.23 -36.57
N CYS A 340 14.85 -11.23 -37.14
CA CYS A 340 13.75 -11.94 -36.48
C CYS A 340 14.23 -12.66 -35.21
N ALA A 341 15.38 -13.33 -35.27
CA ALA A 341 16.01 -13.95 -34.10
C ALA A 341 16.35 -12.91 -33.02
N ARG A 342 16.93 -11.77 -33.43
CA ARG A 342 17.26 -10.65 -32.54
C ARG A 342 16.00 -10.09 -31.86
N GLN A 343 14.94 -9.82 -32.60
CA GLN A 343 13.69 -9.31 -32.05
C GLN A 343 13.00 -10.32 -31.13
N THR A 344 13.04 -11.61 -31.49
CA THR A 344 12.51 -12.68 -30.63
C THR A 344 13.26 -12.73 -29.31
N GLN A 345 14.60 -12.61 -29.35
CA GLN A 345 15.40 -12.60 -28.14
C GLN A 345 15.10 -11.37 -27.26
N LEU A 346 15.02 -10.17 -27.84
CA LEU A 346 14.64 -8.95 -27.11
C LEU A 346 13.25 -9.09 -26.47
N ALA A 347 12.27 -9.60 -27.19
CA ALA A 347 10.93 -9.81 -26.65
C ALA A 347 10.91 -10.85 -25.49
N LEU A 348 11.76 -11.87 -25.55
CA LEU A 348 11.91 -12.84 -24.46
C LEU A 348 12.59 -12.23 -23.24
N GLU A 349 13.61 -11.38 -23.45
CA GLU A 349 14.30 -10.65 -22.40
C GLU A 349 13.36 -9.65 -21.70
N GLU A 350 12.63 -8.84 -22.47
CA GLU A 350 11.59 -7.92 -21.94
C GLU A 350 10.48 -8.68 -21.19
N LYS A 351 10.04 -9.82 -21.71
CA LYS A 351 9.05 -10.65 -21.02
C LYS A 351 9.61 -11.23 -19.71
N ALA A 352 10.90 -11.52 -19.64
CA ALA A 352 11.55 -11.99 -18.41
C ALA A 352 11.70 -10.85 -17.38
N THR A 353 12.07 -9.64 -17.81
CA THR A 353 12.17 -8.47 -16.92
C THR A 353 10.80 -8.09 -16.36
N LEU A 354 9.77 -7.99 -17.21
CA LEU A 354 8.40 -7.68 -16.78
C LEU A 354 7.83 -8.72 -15.81
N ARG A 355 8.14 -10.01 -16.01
CA ARG A 355 7.75 -11.06 -15.05
C ARG A 355 8.42 -10.87 -13.70
N LYS A 356 9.72 -10.55 -13.70
CA LYS A 356 10.48 -10.29 -12.47
C LYS A 356 9.95 -9.06 -11.74
N GLU A 357 9.65 -7.99 -12.44
CA GLU A 357 9.02 -6.79 -11.87
C GLU A 357 7.65 -7.09 -11.29
N ARG A 358 6.80 -7.83 -12.01
CA ARG A 358 5.51 -8.28 -11.51
C ARG A 358 5.66 -9.13 -10.24
N ASP A 359 6.62 -10.05 -10.20
CA ASP A 359 6.87 -10.87 -9.01
C ASP A 359 7.37 -10.04 -7.82
N ASN A 360 8.21 -9.03 -8.07
CA ASN A 360 8.65 -8.11 -7.03
C ASN A 360 7.48 -7.28 -6.49
N LEU A 361 6.67 -6.68 -7.37
CA LEU A 361 5.49 -5.92 -6.97
C LEU A 361 4.47 -6.78 -6.22
N ALA A 362 4.29 -8.04 -6.62
CA ALA A 362 3.42 -8.97 -5.91
C ALA A 362 3.94 -9.27 -4.49
N LYS A 363 5.26 -9.40 -4.31
CA LYS A 363 5.88 -9.56 -2.98
C LYS A 363 5.71 -8.31 -2.12
N GLU A 364 5.99 -7.13 -2.68
CA GLU A 364 5.79 -5.86 -1.97
C GLU A 364 4.33 -5.67 -1.55
N LEU A 365 3.38 -6.03 -2.42
CA LEU A 365 1.96 -5.99 -2.10
C LEU A 365 1.60 -6.93 -0.94
N GLU A 366 2.12 -8.16 -0.94
CA GLU A 366 1.89 -9.12 0.16
C GLU A 366 2.55 -8.66 1.47
N GLU A 367 3.73 -8.04 1.42
CA GLU A 367 4.36 -7.43 2.60
C GLU A 367 3.50 -6.28 3.14
N LYS A 368 3.06 -5.35 2.29
CA LYS A 368 2.19 -4.24 2.68
C LYS A 368 0.85 -4.73 3.24
N LYS A 369 0.31 -5.81 2.69
CA LYS A 369 -0.90 -6.45 3.21
C LYS A 369 -0.68 -7.03 4.61
N ARG A 370 0.44 -7.71 4.86
CA ARG A 370 0.81 -8.21 6.20
C ARG A 370 1.03 -7.07 7.19
N GLU A 371 1.69 -5.99 6.78
CA GLU A 371 1.85 -4.78 7.61
C GLU A 371 0.48 -4.19 7.99
N ALA A 372 -0.44 -4.06 7.02
CA ALA A 372 -1.79 -3.57 7.26
C ALA A 372 -2.58 -4.47 8.20
N GLU A 373 -2.47 -5.80 8.06
CA GLU A 373 -3.09 -6.77 8.98
C GLU A 373 -2.50 -6.66 10.40
N HIS A 374 -1.18 -6.47 10.52
CA HIS A 374 -0.52 -6.27 11.81
C HIS A 374 -0.99 -4.97 12.50
N LEU A 375 -1.04 -3.86 11.76
CA LEU A 375 -1.55 -2.58 12.27
C LEU A 375 -3.02 -2.69 12.68
N LYS A 376 -3.84 -3.41 11.90
CA LYS A 376 -5.24 -3.68 12.24
C LYS A 376 -5.36 -4.48 13.55
N MET A 377 -4.50 -5.48 13.76
CA MET A 377 -4.44 -6.22 15.02
C MET A 377 -4.00 -5.34 16.20
N GLN A 378 -2.97 -4.51 16.03
CA GLN A 378 -2.54 -3.55 17.07
C GLN A 378 -3.64 -2.55 17.42
N LEU A 379 -4.38 -2.05 16.43
CA LEU A 379 -5.55 -1.19 16.64
C LEU A 379 -6.65 -1.92 17.43
N ALA A 380 -6.94 -3.17 17.09
CA ALA A 380 -7.94 -3.97 17.81
C ALA A 380 -7.53 -4.21 19.28
N VAL A 381 -6.25 -4.49 19.54
CA VAL A 381 -5.71 -4.65 20.91
C VAL A 381 -5.75 -3.31 21.66
N SER A 382 -5.34 -2.22 21.03
CA SER A 382 -5.40 -0.89 21.66
C SER A 382 -6.83 -0.47 21.98
N ASN A 383 -7.79 -0.75 21.08
CA ASN A 383 -9.21 -0.51 21.32
C ASN A 383 -9.75 -1.35 22.47
N SER A 384 -9.42 -2.64 22.55
CA SER A 384 -9.88 -3.50 23.67
C SER A 384 -9.25 -3.09 25.01
N ALA A 385 -8.00 -2.65 25.00
CA ALA A 385 -7.34 -2.07 26.17
C ALA A 385 -7.99 -0.74 26.60
N LEU A 386 -8.34 0.11 25.64
CA LEU A 386 -9.09 1.35 25.88
C LEU A 386 -10.46 1.06 26.49
N ASP A 387 -11.22 0.10 25.93
CA ASP A 387 -12.52 -0.33 26.45
C ASP A 387 -12.41 -0.89 27.88
N THR A 388 -11.35 -1.66 28.16
CA THR A 388 -11.08 -2.18 29.51
C THR A 388 -10.77 -1.04 30.48
N CYS A 389 -9.99 -0.05 30.06
CA CYS A 389 -9.70 1.15 30.84
C CYS A 389 -10.97 1.98 31.11
N ILE A 390 -11.83 2.16 30.10
CA ILE A 390 -13.13 2.83 30.25
C ILE A 390 -14.03 2.07 31.23
N LYS A 391 -14.07 0.74 31.16
CA LYS A 391 -14.81 -0.12 32.11
C LYS A 391 -14.24 -0.04 33.54
N ALA A 392 -12.93 0.00 33.70
CA ALA A 392 -12.29 0.17 35.01
C ALA A 392 -12.57 1.55 35.62
N LYS A 393 -12.64 2.60 34.79
CA LYS A 393 -12.95 3.97 35.24
C LYS A 393 -14.44 4.19 35.55
N SER A 394 -15.32 3.32 35.07
CA SER A 394 -16.78 3.39 35.29
C SER A 394 -17.26 2.53 36.48
N GLN A 395 -16.37 1.84 37.19
CA GLN A 395 -16.71 1.21 38.46
C GLN A 395 -16.86 2.25 39.59
N PRO A 396 -17.84 2.14 40.51
CA PRO A 396 -17.97 3.05 41.65
C PRO A 396 -16.77 2.85 42.59
N ILE A 397 -16.00 3.91 42.79
CA ILE A 397 -14.87 3.96 43.74
C ILE A 397 -15.41 3.74 45.18
N PRO A 398 -14.96 2.72 45.92
CA PRO A 398 -15.13 2.69 47.38
C PRO A 398 -14.22 3.75 48.01
N LEU A 399 -14.71 4.42 49.05
CA LEU A 399 -14.09 5.56 49.75
C LEU A 399 -12.55 5.51 49.88
N PRO A 400 -11.85 6.65 49.78
CA PRO A 400 -10.40 6.70 49.86
C PRO A 400 -9.90 6.45 51.29
N ARG A 401 -8.91 5.55 51.41
CA ARG A 401 -7.99 5.48 52.57
C ARG A 401 -7.00 6.65 52.53
N PRO A 402 -6.40 7.03 53.68
CA PRO A 402 -5.47 8.15 53.77
C PRO A 402 -4.23 7.94 52.87
N VAL A 403 -3.93 8.95 52.08
CA VAL A 403 -2.77 9.03 51.18
C VAL A 403 -1.50 9.28 52.01
N VAL A 404 -0.53 8.38 51.90
CA VAL A 404 0.87 8.61 52.30
C VAL A 404 1.54 9.50 51.24
N PRO A 405 2.43 10.44 51.60
CA PRO A 405 3.09 11.30 50.61
C PRO A 405 3.97 10.47 49.67
N VAL A 406 3.68 10.52 48.38
CA VAL A 406 4.56 10.01 47.32
C VAL A 406 5.62 11.09 47.03
N PRO A 407 6.92 10.76 46.92
CA PRO A 407 7.95 11.73 46.56
C PRO A 407 7.70 12.31 45.17
N ASN A 408 7.99 13.60 44.98
CA ASN A 408 7.87 14.28 43.68
C ASN A 408 8.61 13.49 42.58
N PRO A 409 7.99 13.29 41.40
CA PRO A 409 8.72 12.76 40.26
C PRO A 409 9.81 13.75 39.83
N PRO A 410 10.98 13.27 39.37
CA PRO A 410 12.06 14.16 38.95
C PRO A 410 11.63 15.04 37.77
N PRO A 411 12.18 16.26 37.64
CA PRO A 411 11.87 17.16 36.54
C PRO A 411 12.14 16.49 35.20
N ILE A 412 11.19 16.59 34.28
CA ILE A 412 11.34 16.11 32.91
C ILE A 412 12.48 16.89 32.25
N ASP A 413 13.51 16.18 31.82
CA ASP A 413 14.64 16.75 31.09
C ASP A 413 14.17 17.27 29.71
N PRO A 414 14.27 18.59 29.44
CA PRO A 414 13.85 19.16 28.17
C PRO A 414 14.67 18.64 26.99
N ALA A 415 15.91 18.17 27.20
CA ALA A 415 16.72 17.60 26.12
C ALA A 415 16.18 16.22 25.66
N GLY A 416 15.84 15.34 26.61
CA GLY A 416 15.21 14.05 26.29
C GLY A 416 13.83 14.17 25.62
N LEU A 417 13.07 15.23 25.95
CA LEU A 417 11.77 15.48 25.33
C LEU A 417 11.89 15.93 23.86
N GLU A 418 12.89 16.78 23.56
CA GLU A 418 13.17 17.19 22.18
C GLU A 418 13.78 16.06 21.35
N GLU A 419 14.59 15.18 21.94
CA GLU A 419 15.09 13.98 21.25
C GLU A 419 13.96 12.98 20.94
N PHE A 420 13.01 12.81 21.88
CA PHE A 420 11.83 11.98 21.66
C PHE A 420 10.94 12.54 20.54
N LYS A 421 10.70 13.87 20.51
CA LYS A 421 9.99 14.52 19.39
C LYS A 421 10.72 14.32 18.07
N ARG A 422 12.05 14.44 18.04
CA ARG A 422 12.85 14.27 16.83
C ARG A 422 12.72 12.85 16.27
N ARG A 423 12.78 11.83 17.13
CA ARG A 423 12.62 10.42 16.72
C ARG A 423 11.22 10.10 16.17
N ILE A 424 10.17 10.70 16.74
CA ILE A 424 8.79 10.55 16.24
C ILE A 424 8.62 11.24 14.88
N LEU A 425 9.26 12.39 14.67
CA LEU A 425 9.22 13.10 13.38
C LEU A 425 10.05 12.41 12.30
N GLU A 426 11.16 11.76 12.67
CA GLU A 426 11.97 10.94 11.75
C GLU A 426 11.28 9.63 11.37
N SER A 427 10.53 9.00 12.28
CA SER A 427 9.79 7.76 11.98
C SER A 427 8.55 7.96 11.10
N GLN A 428 8.03 9.20 11.02
CA GLN A 428 6.91 9.56 10.15
C GLN A 428 7.34 10.18 8.81
N ARG A 429 8.65 10.32 8.55
CA ARG A 429 9.13 10.81 7.26
C ARG A 429 8.98 9.67 6.23
N PRO A 430 8.22 9.86 5.15
CA PRO A 430 8.17 8.87 4.08
C PRO A 430 9.60 8.62 3.58
N SER A 431 9.97 7.34 3.45
CA SER A 431 11.22 6.95 2.79
C SER A 431 11.26 7.66 1.44
N ALA A 432 12.24 8.54 1.24
CA ALA A 432 12.53 9.14 -0.06
C ALA A 432 13.03 8.01 -0.96
N GLY A 433 12.08 7.28 -1.55
CA GLY A 433 12.32 6.37 -2.64
C GLY A 433 12.83 7.18 -3.83
N SER A 434 14.08 6.91 -4.19
CA SER A 434 14.67 7.09 -5.52
C SER A 434 14.37 8.42 -6.21
N SER A 435 15.30 9.36 -6.07
CA SER A 435 15.58 10.37 -7.08
C SER A 435 15.71 9.68 -8.44
N ILE A 436 14.72 9.86 -9.30
CA ILE A 436 14.86 9.57 -10.73
C ILE A 436 15.94 10.52 -11.24
N ALA A 437 17.04 9.95 -11.71
CA ALA A 437 18.06 10.68 -12.44
C ALA A 437 17.42 11.28 -13.69
N SER A 438 17.53 12.60 -13.85
CA SER A 438 17.37 13.26 -15.15
C SER A 438 18.32 12.61 -16.15
N SER A 439 17.77 11.87 -17.11
CA SER A 439 18.46 11.63 -18.37
C SER A 439 18.31 12.88 -19.23
N SER A 440 19.43 13.57 -19.45
CA SER A 440 19.56 14.51 -20.55
C SER A 440 19.26 13.80 -21.87
N GLY A 441 18.27 14.31 -22.59
CA GLY A 441 17.97 14.05 -24.00
C GLY A 441 17.65 15.38 -24.64
#